data_AF-A0A2G5TQE1-F1
#
_entry.id   AF-A0A2G5TQE1-F1
#
_cell.length_a   1.000
_cell.length_b   1.000
_cell.length_c   1.000
_cell.angle_alpha   90.00
_cell.angle_beta   90.00
_cell.angle_gamma   90.00
#
_symmetry.space_group_name_H-M   'P 1'
#
loop_
_entity.id
_entity.type
_entity.pdbx_description
1 polymer ?
#
loop_
_entity_poly.entity_id
_entity_poly.type
_entity_poly.pdbx_seq_one_letter_code
_entity_poly.pdbx_strand_id
1 'polypeptide(L)'
;MDEAVIKEEVIEETCNFTFKNGEYVEVKQVEFEQKPENLLETEIKTETKEDFFENHNSDGFFEDVEGKLKENDFINSKVFKKMEEAIIKDEVIEEEFEVKQEEIEQKPEYLLEKEIKTEPIDSFENNKSDEEFFEDVKLKTKENYSKIEKVSKKVRTLRCEICQKMMSRTLLKMITMKEDKTVLSENFEIKGSLEKEKFLVCLSHIQKIIDDNDGRIQISEYIMRSFISRNKCLIRNRNSKSRRKICKVCHMSKDRSELYHISSKNVRIVLMIGCILRGTHSLKQVKSYITNVNAATCYSHRKESIEIIFEQFKFENKPEIIQCPVMGGLMDIVKKFDPNLTVDQFIRAFNKLSMKGPKF
;
A
#
# COMPACT_ATOMS: atom_id res chain seq x y z
N MET A 1 -17.92 -47.91 73.62
CA MET A 1 -17.74 -47.86 72.15
C MET A 1 -18.11 -46.45 71.80
N ASP A 2 -17.10 -45.58 71.76
CA ASP A 2 -17.31 -44.14 71.58
C ASP A 2 -17.13 -43.84 70.09
N GLU A 3 -18.23 -43.46 69.45
CA GLU A 3 -18.34 -43.24 68.02
C GLU A 3 -17.95 -41.78 67.72
N ALA A 4 -16.82 -41.60 67.01
CA ALA A 4 -16.30 -40.29 66.65
C ALA A 4 -17.07 -39.72 65.45
N VAL A 5 -17.75 -38.60 65.66
CA VAL A 5 -18.44 -37.82 64.62
C VAL A 5 -17.41 -36.94 63.90
N ILE A 6 -17.12 -37.25 62.64
CA ILE A 6 -16.35 -36.38 61.74
C ILE A 6 -17.30 -35.34 61.17
N LYS A 7 -17.05 -34.07 61.44
CA LYS A 7 -17.71 -32.94 60.75
C LYS A 7 -16.84 -32.57 59.55
N GLU A 8 -17.34 -32.82 58.35
CA GLU A 8 -16.76 -32.26 57.13
C GLU A 8 -17.22 -30.82 56.97
N GLU A 9 -16.25 -29.90 56.97
CA GLU A 9 -16.44 -28.48 56.69
C GLU A 9 -16.34 -28.29 55.17
N VAL A 10 -17.48 -28.01 54.52
CA VAL A 10 -17.56 -27.73 53.09
C VAL A 10 -17.11 -26.28 52.87
N ILE A 11 -15.95 -26.09 52.25
CA ILE A 11 -15.45 -24.77 51.86
C ILE A 11 -16.02 -24.47 50.47
N GLU A 12 -16.93 -23.50 50.38
CA GLU A 12 -17.43 -22.98 49.10
C GLU A 12 -16.37 -22.05 48.48
N GLU A 13 -15.64 -22.54 47.47
CA GLU A 13 -14.76 -21.71 46.66
C GLU A 13 -15.58 -20.75 45.78
N THR A 14 -15.35 -19.45 45.96
CA THR A 14 -16.00 -18.40 45.17
C THR A 14 -15.20 -18.13 43.88
N CYS A 15 -15.60 -18.74 42.77
CA CYS A 15 -15.01 -18.48 41.46
C CYS A 15 -15.53 -17.16 40.85
N ASN A 16 -14.61 -16.23 40.55
CA ASN A 16 -14.91 -14.96 39.90
C ASN A 16 -14.90 -15.12 38.36
N PHE A 17 -16.08 -15.20 37.74
CA PHE A 17 -16.22 -15.21 36.28
C PHE A 17 -16.44 -13.79 35.73
N THR A 18 -15.85 -13.49 34.57
CA THR A 18 -16.19 -12.26 33.81
C THR A 18 -16.70 -12.60 32.42
N PHE A 19 -17.77 -11.93 32.00
CA PHE A 19 -18.42 -12.16 30.71
C PHE A 19 -17.82 -11.25 29.64
N LYS A 20 -17.22 -11.83 28.59
CA LYS A 20 -16.66 -11.08 27.45
C LYS A 20 -17.03 -11.77 26.14
N ASN A 21 -17.49 -10.99 25.17
CA ASN A 21 -17.80 -11.45 23.81
C ASN A 21 -18.79 -12.64 23.71
N GLY A 22 -19.73 -12.75 24.66
CA GLY A 22 -20.76 -13.78 24.62
C GLY A 22 -20.40 -15.08 25.36
N GLU A 23 -19.20 -15.16 25.98
CA GLU A 23 -18.76 -16.33 26.74
C GLU A 23 -18.29 -15.93 28.16
N TYR A 24 -18.48 -16.84 29.13
CA TYR A 24 -17.94 -16.70 30.49
C TYR A 24 -16.48 -17.17 30.50
N VAL A 25 -15.56 -16.28 30.89
CA VAL A 25 -14.14 -16.61 31.02
C VAL A 25 -13.77 -16.60 32.50
N GLU A 26 -13.19 -17.70 32.96
CA GLU A 26 -12.66 -17.85 34.31
C GLU A 26 -11.35 -17.07 34.44
N VAL A 27 -11.29 -16.11 35.37
CA VAL A 27 -10.10 -15.28 35.57
C VAL A 27 -9.35 -15.79 36.79
N LYS A 28 -8.23 -16.48 36.57
CA LYS A 28 -7.32 -16.85 37.66
C LYS A 28 -6.53 -15.63 38.11
N GLN A 29 -6.74 -15.16 39.33
CA GLN A 29 -5.87 -14.17 39.97
C GLN A 29 -4.55 -14.84 40.30
N VAL A 30 -3.46 -14.37 39.68
CA VAL A 30 -2.10 -14.75 40.05
C VAL A 30 -1.58 -13.67 40.99
N GLU A 31 -1.45 -13.99 42.27
CA GLU A 31 -0.73 -13.15 43.23
C GLU A 31 0.77 -13.25 42.95
N PHE A 32 1.41 -12.12 42.66
CA PHE A 32 2.86 -12.04 42.53
C PHE A 32 3.46 -11.55 43.85
N GLU A 33 4.22 -12.40 44.53
CA GLU A 33 5.08 -11.98 45.64
C GLU A 33 6.26 -11.17 45.09
N GLN A 34 6.33 -9.91 45.50
CA GLN A 34 7.40 -8.97 45.13
C GLN A 34 8.63 -9.25 46.01
N LYS A 35 9.70 -9.84 45.46
CA LYS A 35 11.01 -9.89 46.12
C LYS A 35 11.73 -8.53 46.00
N PRO A 36 12.37 -8.02 47.06
CA PRO A 36 13.14 -6.78 46.98
C PRO A 36 14.50 -7.03 46.32
N GLU A 37 14.79 -6.24 45.29
CA GLU A 37 16.13 -6.09 44.71
C GLU A 37 17.04 -5.35 45.68
N ASN A 38 17.96 -6.09 46.30
CA ASN A 38 19.25 -5.54 46.72
C ASN A 38 20.26 -6.06 45.71
N LEU A 39 21.11 -5.19 45.15
CA LEU A 39 22.55 -5.42 44.91
C LEU A 39 23.19 -4.21 44.20
N LEU A 40 24.11 -3.57 44.93
CA LEU A 40 25.45 -3.11 44.54
C LEU A 40 25.60 -2.21 43.30
N GLU A 41 25.65 -0.90 43.57
CA GLU A 41 26.42 0.04 42.75
C GLU A 41 27.92 -0.30 42.88
N THR A 42 28.55 -0.69 41.77
CA THR A 42 30.02 -0.73 41.65
C THR A 42 30.46 0.51 40.88
N GLU A 43 31.22 1.37 41.56
CA GLU A 43 31.87 2.56 41.02
C GLU A 43 32.86 2.17 39.91
N ILE A 44 32.62 2.63 38.68
CA ILE A 44 33.64 2.64 37.63
C ILE A 44 34.37 3.99 37.71
N LYS A 45 35.57 3.97 38.29
CA LYS A 45 36.55 5.05 38.18
C LYS A 45 37.16 5.01 36.77
N THR A 46 36.90 6.03 35.97
CA THR A 46 37.65 6.29 34.74
C THR A 46 38.87 7.17 35.06
N GLU A 47 40.05 6.56 35.09
CA GLU A 47 41.33 7.28 35.04
C GLU A 47 41.57 7.79 33.61
N THR A 48 41.63 9.11 33.48
CA THR A 48 42.15 9.83 32.32
C THR A 48 43.65 9.56 32.18
N LYS A 49 44.06 9.00 31.03
CA LYS A 49 45.44 9.14 30.54
C LYS A 49 45.43 10.16 29.41
N GLU A 50 45.81 11.37 29.78
CA GLU A 50 46.39 12.36 28.88
C GLU A 50 47.81 11.87 28.55
N ASP A 51 48.16 11.78 27.27
CA ASP A 51 49.53 11.97 26.81
C ASP A 51 49.60 12.10 25.27
N PHE A 52 50.18 13.24 24.86
CA PHE A 52 50.97 13.51 23.67
C PHE A 52 50.38 13.29 22.26
N PHE A 53 50.06 14.41 21.58
CA PHE A 53 50.53 14.63 20.20
C PHE A 53 50.96 16.09 20.01
N GLU A 54 52.20 16.25 19.53
CA GLU A 54 52.85 17.51 19.20
C GLU A 54 52.22 18.18 17.97
N ASN A 55 52.15 19.51 18.06
CA ASN A 55 51.77 20.44 17.01
C ASN A 55 52.70 20.37 15.79
N HIS A 56 52.11 20.33 14.60
CA HIS A 56 52.70 20.96 13.43
C HIS A 56 51.76 22.04 12.89
N ASN A 57 52.25 23.28 12.95
CA ASN A 57 51.64 24.47 12.40
C ASN A 57 51.47 24.38 10.88
N SER A 58 50.28 24.72 10.39
CA SER A 58 50.15 25.39 9.09
C SER A 58 49.05 26.44 9.19
N ASP A 59 49.48 27.70 9.24
CA ASP A 59 48.65 28.89 9.11
C ASP A 59 47.92 28.91 7.77
N GLY A 60 46.62 29.23 7.80
CA GLY A 60 45.84 29.44 6.60
C GLY A 60 44.34 29.60 6.84
N PHE A 61 43.97 30.76 7.42
CA PHE A 61 42.75 31.52 7.12
C PHE A 61 41.46 30.73 6.84
N PHE A 62 40.54 30.67 7.81
CA PHE A 62 39.09 30.85 7.59
C PHE A 62 38.43 31.16 8.95
N GLU A 63 38.03 32.41 9.14
CA GLU A 63 37.11 32.83 10.21
C GLU A 63 35.66 32.46 9.81
N ASP A 64 34.91 31.96 10.80
CA ASP A 64 33.45 31.99 10.94
C ASP A 64 32.55 31.15 10.03
N VAL A 65 32.64 29.81 10.13
CA VAL A 65 31.49 28.90 9.84
C VAL A 65 31.41 27.71 10.82
N GLU A 66 31.61 27.92 12.13
CA GLU A 66 31.60 26.81 13.11
C GLU A 66 30.28 26.64 13.88
N GLY A 67 29.25 27.45 13.56
CA GLY A 67 28.00 27.50 14.33
C GLY A 67 26.92 26.47 13.97
N LYS A 68 26.96 25.81 12.80
CA LYS A 68 25.84 24.98 12.30
C LYS A 68 26.04 23.45 12.36
N LEU A 69 27.27 22.98 12.64
CA LEU A 69 27.54 21.54 12.67
C LEU A 69 27.02 20.87 13.95
N LYS A 70 27.18 21.50 15.12
CA LYS A 70 26.84 20.91 16.42
C LYS A 70 25.34 20.64 16.62
N GLU A 71 24.47 21.47 16.03
CA GLU A 71 23.02 21.28 16.12
C GLU A 71 22.53 20.10 15.27
N ASN A 72 23.25 19.78 14.19
CA ASN A 72 22.88 18.67 13.30
C ASN A 72 23.19 17.30 13.93
N ASP A 73 24.32 17.17 14.60
CA ASP A 73 24.71 15.93 15.29
C ASP A 73 23.73 15.58 16.42
N PHE A 74 23.23 16.61 17.13
CA PHE A 74 22.27 16.43 18.22
C PHE A 74 20.90 15.92 17.73
N ILE A 75 20.37 16.46 16.63
CA ILE A 75 19.08 16.02 16.06
C ILE A 75 19.19 14.58 15.55
N ASN A 76 20.30 14.25 14.89
CA ASN A 76 20.53 12.90 14.37
C ASN A 76 20.63 11.89 15.50
N SER A 77 21.39 12.20 16.56
CA SER A 77 21.49 11.37 17.76
C SER A 77 20.13 11.05 18.39
N LYS A 78 19.23 12.03 18.49
CA LYS A 78 17.90 11.83 19.07
C LYS A 78 16.99 10.93 18.23
N VAL A 79 17.07 11.02 16.90
CA VAL A 79 16.29 10.14 16.00
C VAL A 79 16.86 8.73 16.04
N PHE A 80 18.19 8.58 15.99
CA PHE A 80 18.84 7.28 16.13
C PHE A 80 18.51 6.63 17.46
N LYS A 81 18.57 7.37 18.57
CA LYS A 81 18.23 6.84 19.90
C LYS A 81 16.77 6.38 19.99
N LYS A 82 15.82 7.13 19.41
CA LYS A 82 14.42 6.67 19.32
C LYS A 82 14.25 5.42 18.46
N MET A 83 15.03 5.29 17.39
CA MET A 83 15.04 4.08 16.57
C MET A 83 15.64 2.91 17.32
N GLU A 84 16.78 3.08 17.98
CA GLU A 84 17.41 2.05 18.82
C GLU A 84 16.48 1.62 19.95
N GLU A 85 15.83 2.55 20.63
CA GLU A 85 14.83 2.23 21.66
C GLU A 85 13.65 1.43 21.10
N ALA A 86 13.16 1.75 19.90
CA ALA A 86 12.11 0.98 19.24
C ALA A 86 12.58 -0.42 18.82
N ILE A 87 13.84 -0.53 18.38
CA ILE A 87 14.48 -1.78 18.00
C ILE A 87 14.68 -2.69 19.23
N ILE A 88 15.20 -2.14 20.32
CA ILE A 88 15.44 -2.88 21.57
C ILE A 88 14.12 -3.37 22.15
N LYS A 89 13.05 -2.56 22.11
CA LYS A 89 11.72 -3.00 22.55
C LYS A 89 11.20 -4.19 21.75
N ASP A 90 11.44 -4.24 20.44
CA ASP A 90 11.05 -5.40 19.62
C ASP A 90 11.88 -6.65 19.95
N GLU A 91 13.18 -6.51 20.27
CA GLU A 91 14.09 -7.62 20.60
C GLU A 91 13.82 -8.19 22.02
N VAL A 92 13.55 -7.34 23.02
CA VAL A 92 13.24 -7.78 24.41
C VAL A 92 11.92 -8.57 24.47
N ILE A 93 10.94 -8.23 23.63
CA ILE A 93 9.67 -8.98 23.56
C ILE A 93 9.90 -10.39 22.99
N GLU A 94 10.93 -10.63 22.18
CA GLU A 94 11.25 -11.98 21.66
C GLU A 94 11.81 -12.90 22.75
N GLU A 95 12.69 -12.40 23.63
CA GLU A 95 13.27 -13.22 24.71
C GLU A 95 12.22 -13.62 25.77
N GLU A 96 11.24 -12.77 26.05
CA GLU A 96 10.16 -13.12 27.00
C GLU A 96 9.15 -14.13 26.43
N PHE A 97 8.99 -14.20 25.11
CA PHE A 97 8.03 -15.13 24.47
C PHE A 97 8.61 -16.53 24.20
N GLU A 98 9.93 -16.70 24.18
CA GLU A 98 10.56 -18.02 23.99
C GLU A 98 10.57 -18.92 25.25
N VAL A 99 10.13 -18.42 26.42
CA VAL A 99 10.26 -19.14 27.71
C VAL A 99 8.99 -19.90 28.16
N LYS A 100 7.86 -19.85 27.43
CA LYS A 100 6.66 -20.63 27.79
C LYS A 100 5.93 -21.23 26.58
N GLN A 101 6.45 -22.33 26.05
CA GLN A 101 5.65 -23.30 25.31
C GLN A 101 5.48 -24.57 26.17
N GLU A 102 4.45 -24.56 27.01
CA GLU A 102 3.86 -25.79 27.55
C GLU A 102 2.88 -26.35 26.50
N GLU A 103 3.04 -27.62 26.18
CA GLU A 103 2.20 -28.38 25.26
C GLU A 103 0.73 -28.36 25.74
N ILE A 104 -0.14 -27.69 25.00
CA ILE A 104 -1.59 -27.83 25.15
C ILE A 104 -2.06 -28.78 24.05
N GLU A 105 -2.37 -30.02 24.44
CA GLU A 105 -3.05 -31.00 23.60
C GLU A 105 -4.42 -30.46 23.14
N GLN A 106 -4.58 -30.25 21.84
CA GLN A 106 -5.86 -29.89 21.24
C GLN A 106 -6.72 -31.13 21.01
N LYS A 107 -7.86 -31.18 21.69
CA LYS A 107 -8.96 -32.12 21.44
C LYS A 107 -9.86 -31.55 20.33
N PRO A 108 -10.24 -32.32 19.29
CA PRO A 108 -11.10 -31.80 18.23
C PRO A 108 -12.58 -31.92 18.62
N GLU A 109 -13.25 -30.80 18.83
CA GLU A 109 -14.72 -30.75 18.85
C GLU A 109 -15.26 -30.55 17.42
N TYR A 110 -16.01 -31.54 16.97
CA TYR A 110 -16.86 -31.45 15.79
C TYR A 110 -18.27 -31.00 16.19
N LEU A 111 -18.95 -30.37 15.23
CA LEU A 111 -20.38 -30.09 15.10
C LEU A 111 -20.88 -28.76 15.67
N LEU A 112 -21.22 -27.83 14.77
CA LEU A 112 -22.62 -27.38 14.57
C LEU A 112 -22.72 -26.43 13.37
N GLU A 113 -23.19 -26.96 12.24
CA GLU A 113 -23.74 -26.16 11.15
C GLU A 113 -25.13 -25.66 11.57
N LYS A 114 -25.32 -24.33 11.56
CA LYS A 114 -26.66 -23.73 11.54
C LYS A 114 -26.83 -22.93 10.27
N GLU A 115 -27.79 -23.38 9.47
CA GLU A 115 -28.29 -22.75 8.26
C GLU A 115 -28.82 -21.35 8.53
N ILE A 116 -28.34 -20.35 7.77
CA ILE A 116 -28.95 -19.02 7.70
C ILE A 116 -29.75 -18.95 6.41
N LYS A 117 -31.09 -19.02 6.52
CA LYS A 117 -32.01 -18.65 5.44
C LYS A 117 -31.96 -17.14 5.26
N THR A 118 -31.72 -16.69 4.03
CA THR A 118 -31.84 -15.28 3.64
C THR A 118 -32.94 -15.15 2.60
N GLU A 119 -33.97 -14.36 2.92
CA GLU A 119 -35.00 -13.94 1.96
C GLU A 119 -34.48 -12.79 1.07
N PRO A 120 -34.97 -12.68 -0.18
CA PRO A 120 -34.55 -11.63 -1.10
C PRO A 120 -35.31 -10.32 -0.84
N ILE A 121 -34.56 -9.22 -0.71
CA ILE A 121 -35.10 -7.86 -0.68
C ILE A 121 -35.16 -7.34 -2.13
N ASP A 122 -36.38 -7.19 -2.65
CA ASP A 122 -36.68 -6.42 -3.84
C ASP A 122 -36.81 -4.93 -3.47
N SER A 123 -36.03 -4.07 -4.12
CA SER A 123 -36.37 -2.69 -4.50
C SER A 123 -35.09 -1.94 -4.91
N PHE A 124 -35.09 -1.31 -6.08
CA PHE A 124 -34.76 0.11 -6.20
C PHE A 124 -35.25 0.68 -7.52
N GLU A 125 -35.92 1.82 -7.37
CA GLU A 125 -36.63 2.60 -8.36
C GLU A 125 -35.71 3.32 -9.34
N ASN A 126 -36.27 3.54 -10.53
CA ASN A 126 -35.73 4.36 -11.60
C ASN A 126 -35.65 5.83 -11.19
N ASN A 127 -34.45 6.41 -11.16
CA ASN A 127 -34.28 7.86 -11.21
C ASN A 127 -33.87 8.29 -12.63
N LYS A 128 -34.81 8.93 -13.32
CA LYS A 128 -34.56 9.83 -14.45
C LYS A 128 -33.96 11.13 -13.90
N SER A 129 -32.88 11.64 -14.50
CA SER A 129 -32.58 13.06 -14.41
C SER A 129 -32.22 13.57 -15.80
N ASP A 130 -33.10 14.42 -16.32
CA ASP A 130 -33.01 15.08 -17.61
C ASP A 130 -31.94 16.18 -17.61
N GLU A 131 -31.36 16.37 -18.79
CA GLU A 131 -30.28 17.29 -19.13
C GLU A 131 -30.76 18.75 -19.09
N GLU A 132 -30.21 19.56 -18.18
CA GLU A 132 -30.29 21.02 -18.27
C GLU A 132 -29.19 21.57 -19.20
N PHE A 133 -29.67 22.29 -20.21
CA PHE A 133 -28.94 23.09 -21.18
C PHE A 133 -28.12 24.21 -20.50
N PHE A 134 -26.85 24.38 -20.91
CA PHE A 134 -26.11 25.62 -20.65
C PHE A 134 -26.15 26.50 -21.91
N GLU A 135 -26.87 27.62 -21.81
CA GLU A 135 -26.79 28.73 -22.76
C GLU A 135 -25.59 29.65 -22.45
N ASP A 136 -24.80 29.87 -23.50
CA ASP A 136 -23.96 31.02 -23.85
C ASP A 136 -23.59 32.07 -22.78
N VAL A 137 -22.39 31.94 -22.22
CA VAL A 137 -21.67 33.06 -21.55
C VAL A 137 -20.75 33.77 -22.54
N LYS A 138 -21.15 34.98 -22.95
CA LYS A 138 -20.35 35.92 -23.75
C LYS A 138 -19.41 36.71 -22.83
N LEU A 139 -18.15 36.29 -22.69
CA LEU A 139 -17.10 37.09 -22.03
C LEU A 139 -16.20 37.76 -23.06
N LYS A 140 -16.30 39.10 -23.14
CA LYS A 140 -15.29 39.95 -23.79
C LYS A 140 -14.29 40.39 -22.72
N THR A 141 -13.03 39.98 -22.84
CA THR A 141 -11.92 40.70 -22.20
C THR A 141 -10.72 40.77 -23.12
N LYS A 142 -10.16 41.99 -23.16
CA LYS A 142 -9.07 42.47 -24.01
C LYS A 142 -7.73 41.82 -23.65
N GLU A 143 -6.99 41.58 -24.73
CA GLU A 143 -5.54 41.40 -24.92
C GLU A 143 -4.64 41.87 -23.76
N ASN A 144 -3.59 41.11 -23.40
CA ASN A 144 -2.30 41.21 -24.11
C ASN A 144 -1.13 40.31 -23.58
N TYR A 145 -0.29 39.88 -24.54
CA TYR A 145 1.11 39.39 -24.48
C TYR A 145 1.52 38.05 -23.82
N SER A 146 1.41 36.96 -24.58
CA SER A 146 2.57 36.20 -25.12
C SER A 146 2.08 35.06 -26.00
N LYS A 147 2.24 35.21 -27.31
CA LYS A 147 1.59 34.42 -28.36
C LYS A 147 2.32 33.10 -28.60
N ILE A 148 2.37 32.22 -27.59
CA ILE A 148 2.44 30.79 -27.89
C ILE A 148 1.01 30.43 -28.28
N GLU A 149 0.76 30.42 -29.59
CA GLU A 149 -0.47 29.89 -30.15
C GLU A 149 -0.57 28.44 -29.66
N LYS A 150 -1.28 28.24 -28.53
CA LYS A 150 -1.71 26.93 -28.08
C LYS A 150 -2.59 26.44 -29.23
N VAL A 151 -1.97 25.75 -30.18
CA VAL A 151 -2.64 24.91 -31.15
C VAL A 151 -3.38 23.91 -30.29
N SER A 152 -4.61 24.25 -29.92
CA SER A 152 -5.51 23.35 -29.25
C SER A 152 -5.59 22.18 -30.21
N LYS A 153 -4.98 21.05 -29.83
CA LYS A 153 -5.08 19.82 -30.61
C LYS A 153 -6.57 19.50 -30.62
N LYS A 154 -7.27 19.96 -31.65
CA LYS A 154 -8.72 19.83 -31.81
C LYS A 154 -8.98 18.34 -31.69
N VAL A 155 -9.46 17.93 -30.52
CA VAL A 155 -9.68 16.52 -30.22
C VAL A 155 -10.69 16.05 -31.25
N ARG A 156 -10.26 15.19 -32.17
CA ARG A 156 -11.13 14.67 -33.21
C ARG A 156 -12.20 13.83 -32.51
N THR A 157 -13.36 14.43 -32.28
CA THR A 157 -14.56 13.73 -31.85
C THR A 157 -15.01 12.84 -32.97
N LEU A 158 -15.24 11.56 -32.67
CA LEU A 158 -15.66 10.56 -33.63
C LEU A 158 -17.09 10.14 -33.31
N ARG A 159 -17.85 9.71 -34.32
CA ARG A 159 -19.27 9.32 -34.17
C ARG A 159 -19.41 7.81 -34.06
N CYS A 160 -20.25 7.33 -33.14
CA CYS A 160 -20.69 5.93 -33.14
C CYS A 160 -21.73 5.72 -34.24
N GLU A 161 -21.58 4.69 -35.08
CA GLU A 161 -22.51 4.39 -36.16
C GLU A 161 -23.86 3.84 -35.68
N ILE A 162 -23.95 3.37 -34.44
CA ILE A 162 -25.20 2.82 -33.87
C ILE A 162 -26.04 3.93 -33.22
N CYS A 163 -25.53 4.61 -32.19
CA CYS A 163 -26.29 5.68 -31.51
C CYS A 163 -26.09 7.07 -32.10
N GLN A 164 -25.22 7.23 -33.10
CA GLN A 164 -24.89 8.51 -33.73
C GLN A 164 -24.32 9.59 -32.77
N LYS A 165 -24.00 9.24 -31.52
CA LYS A 165 -23.39 10.16 -30.54
C LYS A 165 -21.90 10.39 -30.85
N MET A 166 -21.46 11.64 -30.70
CA MET A 166 -20.05 12.04 -30.80
C MET A 166 -19.33 11.73 -29.48
N MET A 167 -18.14 11.13 -29.54
CA MET A 167 -17.38 10.79 -28.35
C MET A 167 -15.88 10.75 -28.61
N SER A 168 -15.11 10.66 -27.52
CA SER A 168 -13.66 10.51 -27.59
C SER A 168 -13.28 9.20 -28.28
N ARG A 169 -12.14 9.21 -28.99
CA ARG A 169 -11.59 8.00 -29.62
C ARG A 169 -11.37 6.87 -28.60
N THR A 170 -11.13 7.20 -27.34
CA THR A 170 -10.99 6.21 -26.27
C THR A 170 -12.30 5.52 -25.93
N LEU A 171 -13.48 5.96 -26.35
CA LEU A 171 -14.76 5.29 -26.08
C LEU A 171 -15.32 4.48 -27.26
N LEU A 172 -14.63 4.52 -28.40
CA LEU A 172 -15.03 3.82 -29.63
C LEU A 172 -14.08 2.66 -29.92
N LYS A 173 -14.64 1.62 -30.55
CA LYS A 173 -13.90 0.55 -31.20
C LYS A 173 -14.12 0.64 -32.70
N MET A 174 -13.03 0.52 -33.45
CA MET A 174 -13.11 0.33 -34.90
C MET A 174 -13.34 -1.15 -35.19
N ILE A 175 -14.40 -1.42 -35.95
CA ILE A 175 -14.81 -2.73 -36.40
C ILE A 175 -14.46 -2.85 -37.88
N THR A 176 -13.56 -3.77 -38.17
CA THR A 176 -13.04 -4.04 -39.53
C THR A 176 -13.48 -5.40 -40.05
N MET A 177 -13.64 -6.38 -39.18
CA MET A 177 -14.00 -7.76 -39.54
C MET A 177 -15.47 -7.87 -39.97
N LYS A 178 -15.72 -8.62 -41.04
CA LYS A 178 -17.07 -8.80 -41.60
C LYS A 178 -17.99 -9.51 -40.60
N GLU A 179 -17.48 -10.51 -39.90
CA GLU A 179 -18.21 -11.28 -38.89
C GLU A 179 -18.70 -10.38 -37.74
N ASP A 180 -17.85 -9.46 -37.29
CA ASP A 180 -18.22 -8.50 -36.23
C ASP A 180 -19.32 -7.55 -36.69
N LYS A 181 -19.27 -7.12 -37.96
CA LYS A 181 -20.30 -6.27 -38.56
C LYS A 181 -21.64 -7.01 -38.64
N THR A 182 -21.63 -8.30 -39.02
CA THR A 182 -22.83 -9.15 -39.03
C THR A 182 -23.49 -9.22 -37.65
N VAL A 183 -22.70 -9.50 -36.60
CA VAL A 183 -23.21 -9.53 -35.21
C VAL A 183 -23.87 -8.20 -34.84
N LEU A 184 -23.24 -7.08 -35.19
CA LEU A 184 -23.78 -5.75 -34.89
C LEU A 184 -25.07 -5.45 -35.66
N SER A 185 -25.17 -5.85 -36.93
CA SER A 185 -26.39 -5.65 -37.71
C SER A 185 -27.56 -6.51 -37.22
N GLU A 186 -27.28 -7.74 -36.78
CA GLU A 186 -28.30 -8.64 -36.22
C GLU A 186 -28.87 -8.13 -34.89
N ASN A 187 -28.02 -7.51 -34.05
CA ASN A 187 -28.45 -7.05 -32.72
C ASN A 187 -29.06 -5.64 -32.69
N PHE A 188 -28.79 -4.79 -33.71
CA PHE A 188 -29.20 -3.37 -33.70
C PHE A 188 -29.95 -2.90 -34.96
N GLU A 189 -30.39 -3.82 -35.82
CA GLU A 189 -31.16 -3.53 -37.05
C GLU A 189 -30.55 -2.42 -37.94
N ILE A 190 -29.23 -2.43 -38.10
CA ILE A 190 -28.53 -1.34 -38.78
C ILE A 190 -28.69 -1.47 -40.31
N LYS A 191 -29.60 -0.67 -40.89
CA LYS A 191 -29.86 -0.66 -42.35
C LYS A 191 -28.79 0.13 -43.10
N GLY A 192 -28.23 -0.46 -44.16
CA GLY A 192 -27.43 0.23 -45.19
C GLY A 192 -25.99 0.63 -44.83
N SER A 193 -25.51 0.37 -43.61
CA SER A 193 -24.18 0.84 -43.18
C SER A 193 -23.06 -0.20 -43.26
N LEU A 194 -23.38 -1.45 -43.61
CA LEU A 194 -22.44 -2.57 -43.63
C LEU A 194 -21.41 -2.47 -44.77
N GLU A 195 -21.71 -1.69 -45.80
CA GLU A 195 -20.84 -1.46 -46.96
C GLU A 195 -19.61 -0.60 -46.62
N LYS A 196 -19.66 0.17 -45.53
CA LYS A 196 -18.51 0.97 -45.09
C LYS A 196 -17.35 0.06 -44.68
N GLU A 197 -16.16 0.35 -45.19
CA GLU A 197 -14.93 -0.37 -44.82
C GLU A 197 -14.67 -0.31 -43.30
N LYS A 198 -14.86 0.86 -42.69
CA LYS A 198 -14.61 1.13 -41.27
C LYS A 198 -15.90 1.48 -40.54
N PHE A 199 -16.18 0.75 -39.46
CA PHE A 199 -17.38 0.91 -38.67
C PHE A 199 -17.01 1.25 -37.23
N LEU A 200 -17.35 2.45 -36.74
CA LEU A 200 -17.00 2.89 -35.38
C LEU A 200 -18.18 2.65 -34.44
N VAL A 201 -17.97 1.86 -33.40
CA VAL A 201 -19.02 1.52 -32.42
C VAL A 201 -18.56 1.88 -31.02
N CYS A 202 -19.43 2.51 -30.23
CA CYS A 202 -19.12 2.80 -28.84
C CYS A 202 -19.14 1.54 -28.01
N LEU A 203 -18.28 1.51 -26.99
CA LEU A 203 -18.16 0.31 -26.17
C LEU A 203 -19.43 -0.07 -25.42
N SER A 204 -20.32 0.89 -25.12
CA SER A 204 -21.59 0.58 -24.48
C SER A 204 -22.46 -0.37 -25.31
N HIS A 205 -22.52 -0.22 -26.64
CA HIS A 205 -23.25 -1.16 -27.48
C HIS A 205 -22.58 -2.53 -27.56
N ILE A 206 -21.25 -2.57 -27.61
CA ILE A 206 -20.52 -3.83 -27.58
C ILE A 206 -20.76 -4.55 -26.25
N GLN A 207 -20.75 -3.80 -25.14
CA GLN A 207 -21.06 -4.32 -23.81
C GLN A 207 -22.49 -4.84 -23.73
N LYS A 208 -23.46 -4.09 -24.28
CA LYS A 208 -24.86 -4.54 -24.36
C LYS A 208 -25.00 -5.89 -25.08
N ILE A 209 -24.35 -6.08 -26.22
CA ILE A 209 -24.35 -7.39 -26.91
C ILE A 209 -23.78 -8.48 -26.00
N ILE A 210 -22.67 -8.22 -25.31
CA ILE A 210 -22.07 -9.20 -24.40
C ILE A 210 -23.04 -9.58 -23.28
N ASP A 211 -23.70 -8.59 -22.67
CA ASP A 211 -24.62 -8.79 -21.56
C ASP A 211 -25.89 -9.53 -22.01
N ASP A 212 -26.48 -9.13 -23.14
CA ASP A 212 -27.70 -9.74 -23.69
C ASP A 212 -27.49 -11.21 -24.12
N ASN A 213 -26.24 -11.60 -24.42
CA ASN A 213 -25.88 -12.95 -24.87
C ASN A 213 -25.13 -13.77 -23.79
N ASP A 214 -24.93 -13.24 -22.59
CA ASP A 214 -24.31 -14.01 -21.49
C ASP A 214 -25.30 -15.10 -21.05
N GLY A 215 -24.99 -16.36 -21.38
CA GLY A 215 -25.82 -17.53 -21.04
C GLY A 215 -26.93 -17.88 -22.03
N ARG A 216 -27.11 -17.15 -23.14
CA ARG A 216 -28.06 -17.50 -24.22
C ARG A 216 -27.33 -17.65 -25.54
N ILE A 217 -27.41 -18.81 -26.19
CA ILE A 217 -26.73 -19.04 -27.48
C ILE A 217 -27.76 -19.54 -28.50
N GLN A 218 -28.20 -18.65 -29.40
CA GLN A 218 -29.12 -18.99 -30.51
C GLN A 218 -28.69 -18.49 -31.90
N ILE A 219 -27.61 -17.72 -32.04
CA ILE A 219 -26.98 -17.41 -33.36
C ILE A 219 -25.86 -18.43 -33.62
N SER A 220 -25.36 -18.56 -34.86
CA SER A 220 -24.20 -19.42 -35.21
C SER A 220 -23.16 -19.33 -34.10
N GLU A 221 -23.14 -20.37 -33.28
CA GLU A 221 -22.58 -20.35 -31.92
C GLU A 221 -21.14 -19.86 -31.94
N TYR A 222 -20.45 -20.15 -33.04
CA TYR A 222 -19.09 -19.73 -33.33
C TYR A 222 -18.91 -18.22 -33.52
N ILE A 223 -19.71 -17.54 -34.36
CA ILE A 223 -19.48 -16.13 -34.70
C ILE A 223 -19.74 -15.24 -33.48
N MET A 224 -20.84 -15.48 -32.76
CA MET A 224 -21.17 -14.74 -31.55
C MET A 224 -20.13 -15.00 -30.45
N ARG A 225 -19.72 -16.25 -30.22
CA ARG A 225 -18.65 -16.56 -29.24
C ARG A 225 -17.33 -15.90 -29.59
N SER A 226 -16.96 -15.89 -30.87
CA SER A 226 -15.74 -15.22 -31.34
C SER A 226 -15.81 -13.71 -31.11
N PHE A 227 -16.95 -13.08 -31.41
CA PHE A 227 -17.18 -11.66 -31.14
C PHE A 227 -17.09 -11.35 -29.64
N ILE A 228 -17.83 -12.10 -28.80
CA ILE A 228 -17.82 -11.93 -27.35
C ILE A 228 -16.42 -12.13 -26.81
N SER A 229 -15.71 -13.21 -27.14
CA SER A 229 -14.36 -13.49 -26.64
C SER A 229 -13.37 -12.35 -26.96
N ARG A 230 -13.34 -11.87 -28.20
CA ARG A 230 -12.46 -10.77 -28.62
C ARG A 230 -12.80 -9.45 -27.93
N ASN A 231 -14.08 -9.18 -27.68
CA ASN A 231 -14.54 -7.93 -27.07
C ASN A 231 -14.56 -7.94 -25.55
N LYS A 232 -14.75 -9.11 -24.92
CA LYS A 232 -14.78 -9.29 -23.46
C LYS A 232 -13.43 -8.89 -22.86
N CYS A 233 -12.30 -9.16 -23.51
CA CYS A 233 -10.99 -8.66 -23.08
C CYS A 233 -10.89 -7.13 -23.12
N LEU A 234 -11.40 -6.50 -24.19
CA LEU A 234 -11.36 -5.05 -24.34
C LEU A 234 -12.21 -4.35 -23.29
N ILE A 235 -13.41 -4.86 -23.04
CA ILE A 235 -14.32 -4.27 -22.07
C ILE A 235 -13.92 -4.63 -20.66
N ARG A 236 -13.44 -5.85 -20.38
CA ARG A 236 -12.88 -6.21 -19.06
C ARG A 236 -11.69 -5.34 -18.69
N ASN A 237 -10.90 -4.83 -19.63
CA ASN A 237 -9.82 -3.88 -19.32
C ASN A 237 -10.31 -2.48 -18.93
N ARG A 238 -11.57 -2.13 -19.24
CA ARG A 238 -12.19 -0.84 -18.91
C ARG A 238 -13.18 -0.93 -17.75
N ASN A 239 -14.02 -1.95 -17.78
CA ASN A 239 -15.01 -2.30 -16.76
C ASN A 239 -14.43 -3.21 -15.67
N SER A 240 -13.16 -3.63 -15.76
CA SER A 240 -12.43 -3.83 -14.52
C SER A 240 -12.45 -2.47 -13.83
N LYS A 241 -13.48 -2.26 -12.97
CA LYS A 241 -13.28 -1.69 -11.65
C LYS A 241 -11.83 -1.97 -11.34
N SER A 242 -11.00 -0.93 -11.43
CA SER A 242 -9.55 -0.95 -11.21
C SER A 242 -9.25 -2.21 -10.42
N ARG A 243 -8.57 -3.24 -10.97
CA ARG A 243 -8.41 -4.49 -10.21
C ARG A 243 -7.80 -4.09 -8.87
N ARG A 244 -8.63 -3.95 -7.85
CA ARG A 244 -8.25 -3.15 -6.70
C ARG A 244 -7.27 -4.05 -6.02
N LYS A 245 -6.03 -3.63 -5.96
CA LYS A 245 -5.04 -4.43 -5.24
C LYS A 245 -4.87 -3.80 -3.88
N ILE A 246 -4.48 -4.66 -2.96
CA ILE A 246 -4.21 -4.25 -1.60
C ILE A 246 -2.80 -3.67 -1.56
N CYS A 247 -2.67 -2.44 -1.07
CA CYS A 247 -1.38 -1.90 -0.69
C CYS A 247 -0.79 -2.79 0.41
N LYS A 248 0.41 -3.33 0.20
CA LYS A 248 1.06 -4.22 1.17
C LYS A 248 1.64 -3.50 2.39
N VAL A 249 1.54 -2.17 2.45
CA VAL A 249 1.99 -1.34 3.58
C VAL A 249 0.80 -0.98 4.48
N CYS A 250 -0.27 -0.39 3.95
CA CYS A 250 -1.46 -0.05 4.77
C CYS A 250 -2.64 -1.02 4.66
N HIS A 251 -2.51 -2.11 3.89
CA HIS A 251 -3.57 -3.08 3.65
C HIS A 251 -4.88 -2.52 3.06
N MET A 252 -4.88 -1.27 2.60
CA MET A 252 -6.03 -0.67 1.95
C MET A 252 -6.17 -1.11 0.49
N SER A 253 -7.41 -1.32 0.06
CA SER A 253 -7.79 -1.57 -1.33
C SER A 253 -7.58 -0.29 -2.15
N LYS A 254 -6.78 -0.38 -3.22
CA LYS A 254 -6.37 0.76 -4.05
C LYS A 254 -6.53 0.45 -5.52
N ASP A 255 -6.84 1.49 -6.28
CA ASP A 255 -6.87 1.41 -7.72
C ASP A 255 -5.47 1.11 -8.28
N ARG A 256 -5.39 0.40 -9.40
CA ARG A 256 -4.09 0.06 -9.99
C ARG A 256 -3.27 1.32 -10.36
N SER A 257 -3.93 2.42 -10.68
CA SER A 257 -3.33 3.74 -10.93
C SER A 257 -2.73 4.37 -9.67
N GLU A 258 -3.25 4.03 -8.49
CA GLU A 258 -2.77 4.54 -7.19
C GLU A 258 -1.65 3.69 -6.60
N LEU A 259 -1.30 2.58 -7.26
CA LEU A 259 -0.32 1.62 -6.79
C LEU A 259 1.00 1.70 -7.56
N TYR A 260 2.07 1.60 -6.79
CA TYR A 260 3.45 1.47 -7.20
C TYR A 260 3.91 0.02 -7.06
N HIS A 261 4.24 -0.61 -8.18
CA HIS A 261 4.73 -1.99 -8.21
C HIS A 261 6.24 -2.06 -8.01
N ILE A 262 6.68 -2.88 -7.06
CA ILE A 262 8.09 -3.02 -6.69
C ILE A 262 8.55 -4.47 -6.87
N SER A 263 9.38 -4.70 -7.88
CA SER A 263 9.99 -6.01 -8.12
C SER A 263 11.38 -6.18 -7.49
N SER A 264 12.11 -5.08 -7.25
CA SER A 264 13.47 -5.13 -6.72
C SER A 264 13.47 -5.27 -5.20
N LYS A 265 14.21 -6.27 -4.67
CA LYS A 265 14.43 -6.46 -3.23
C LYS A 265 14.97 -5.19 -2.57
N ASN A 266 16.03 -4.60 -3.13
CA ASN A 266 16.67 -3.40 -2.59
C ASN A 266 15.71 -2.20 -2.55
N VAL A 267 14.84 -2.05 -3.57
CA VAL A 267 13.82 -0.98 -3.58
C VAL A 267 12.75 -1.22 -2.51
N ARG A 268 12.41 -2.49 -2.23
CA ARG A 268 11.49 -2.85 -1.13
C ARG A 268 12.13 -2.54 0.22
N ILE A 269 13.41 -2.85 0.41
CA ILE A 269 14.17 -2.52 1.63
C ILE A 269 14.10 -1.00 1.85
N VAL A 270 14.48 -0.19 0.86
CA VAL A 270 14.46 1.28 0.97
C VAL A 270 13.07 1.82 1.32
N LEU A 271 12.01 1.32 0.67
CA LEU A 271 10.63 1.72 0.99
C LEU A 271 10.33 1.46 2.48
N MET A 272 10.67 0.27 2.96
CA MET A 272 10.37 -0.17 4.32
C MET A 272 11.24 0.52 5.37
N ILE A 273 12.47 0.92 5.04
CA ILE A 273 13.27 1.81 5.89
C ILE A 273 12.52 3.12 6.16
N GLY A 274 11.91 3.72 5.13
CA GLY A 274 11.04 4.89 5.31
C GLY A 274 9.85 4.60 6.24
N CYS A 275 9.25 3.41 6.17
CA CYS A 275 8.16 3.01 7.06
C CYS A 275 8.59 2.85 8.53
N ILE A 276 9.82 2.36 8.78
CA ILE A 276 10.43 2.23 10.12
C ILE A 276 10.78 3.61 10.66
N LEU A 277 11.38 4.48 9.84
CA LEU A 277 11.72 5.87 10.20
C LEU A 277 10.48 6.66 10.64
N ARG A 278 9.32 6.36 10.05
CA ARG A 278 8.03 6.93 10.43
C ARG A 278 7.43 6.30 11.70
N GLY A 279 8.02 5.22 12.23
CA GLY A 279 7.50 4.46 13.37
C GLY A 279 6.19 3.72 13.05
N THR A 280 5.93 3.39 11.78
CA THR A 280 4.67 2.71 11.39
C THR A 280 4.82 1.21 11.19
N HIS A 281 6.04 0.71 11.11
CA HIS A 281 6.31 -0.71 10.91
C HIS A 281 7.45 -1.18 11.82
N SER A 282 7.28 -2.36 12.41
CA SER A 282 8.33 -3.06 13.16
C SER A 282 9.31 -3.78 12.23
N LEU A 283 10.47 -4.15 12.76
CA LEU A 283 11.47 -4.92 11.99
C LEU A 283 10.87 -6.23 11.45
N LYS A 284 10.00 -6.89 12.22
CA LYS A 284 9.33 -8.14 11.84
C LYS A 284 8.39 -7.97 10.64
N GLN A 285 7.57 -6.93 10.64
CA GLN A 285 6.70 -6.61 9.51
C GLN A 285 7.51 -6.31 8.25
N VAL A 286 8.64 -5.63 8.40
CA VAL A 286 9.55 -5.31 7.29
C VAL A 286 10.18 -6.57 6.71
N LYS A 287 10.67 -7.51 7.54
CA LYS A 287 11.20 -8.81 7.09
C LYS A 287 10.17 -9.57 6.24
N SER A 288 8.91 -9.65 6.69
CA SER A 288 7.81 -10.28 5.95
C SER A 288 7.54 -9.60 4.60
N TYR A 289 7.63 -8.26 4.54
CA TYR A 289 7.44 -7.52 3.29
C TYR A 289 8.58 -7.78 2.28
N ILE A 290 9.83 -7.85 2.76
CA ILE A 290 11.04 -8.01 1.92
C ILE A 290 11.13 -9.42 1.30
N THR A 291 10.48 -10.44 1.85
CA THR A 291 10.43 -11.77 1.21
C THR A 291 9.42 -11.82 0.06
N ASN A 292 8.42 -10.92 0.01
CA ASN A 292 7.36 -10.95 -1.01
C ASN A 292 7.77 -10.36 -2.38
N VAL A 293 8.17 -11.23 -3.32
CA VAL A 293 8.66 -10.87 -4.66
C VAL A 293 7.76 -9.94 -5.48
N ASN A 294 6.46 -9.87 -5.18
CA ASN A 294 5.46 -9.08 -5.92
C ASN A 294 4.72 -8.08 -5.02
N ALA A 295 5.48 -7.24 -4.33
CA ALA A 295 4.90 -6.21 -3.47
C ALA A 295 4.37 -5.01 -4.28
N ALA A 296 3.18 -4.55 -3.92
CA ALA A 296 2.60 -3.30 -4.39
C ALA A 296 2.37 -2.39 -3.19
N THR A 297 2.79 -1.13 -3.28
CA THR A 297 2.51 -0.09 -2.28
C THR A 297 1.72 1.04 -2.93
N CYS A 298 1.00 1.87 -2.16
CA CYS A 298 0.36 3.04 -2.77
C CYS A 298 1.38 4.17 -2.96
N TYR A 299 1.09 5.07 -3.90
CA TYR A 299 1.98 6.20 -4.16
C TYR A 299 2.16 7.12 -2.95
N SER A 300 1.17 7.21 -2.04
CA SER A 300 1.31 7.97 -0.80
C SER A 300 2.41 7.38 0.09
N HIS A 301 2.38 6.08 0.39
CA HIS A 301 3.44 5.41 1.17
C HIS A 301 4.81 5.52 0.50
N ARG A 302 4.87 5.39 -0.83
CA ARG A 302 6.12 5.64 -1.56
C ARG A 302 6.62 7.06 -1.33
N LYS A 303 5.74 8.07 -1.44
CA LYS A 303 6.08 9.49 -1.28
C LYS A 303 6.55 9.76 0.14
N GLU A 304 5.79 9.34 1.13
CA GLU A 304 6.10 9.49 2.56
C GLU A 304 7.45 8.85 2.92
N SER A 305 7.72 7.63 2.43
CA SER A 305 9.02 6.97 2.62
C SER A 305 10.17 7.73 1.98
N ILE A 306 9.97 8.33 0.80
CA ILE A 306 11.00 9.13 0.14
C ILE A 306 11.26 10.41 0.94
N GLU A 307 10.20 11.12 1.35
CA GLU A 307 10.28 12.38 2.08
C GLU A 307 10.97 12.22 3.43
N ILE A 308 10.61 11.20 4.21
CA ILE A 308 11.24 10.98 5.52
C ILE A 308 12.71 10.62 5.38
N ILE A 309 13.09 9.84 4.35
CA ILE A 309 14.49 9.52 4.10
C ILE A 309 15.25 10.80 3.70
N PHE A 310 14.70 11.64 2.82
CA PHE A 310 15.30 12.93 2.48
C PHE A 310 15.46 13.85 3.70
N GLU A 311 14.45 13.90 4.57
CA GLU A 311 14.47 14.70 5.79
C GLU A 311 15.58 14.24 6.74
N GLN A 312 15.75 12.93 6.93
CA GLN A 312 16.85 12.38 7.73
C GLN A 312 18.22 12.79 7.22
N PHE A 313 18.39 12.84 5.91
CA PHE A 313 19.66 13.23 5.32
C PHE A 313 19.88 14.75 5.26
N LYS A 314 18.90 15.57 5.63
CA LYS A 314 18.95 17.05 5.59
C LYS A 314 19.60 17.59 4.30
N PHE A 315 19.30 16.99 3.15
CA PHE A 315 19.91 17.40 1.89
C PHE A 315 19.40 18.78 1.47
N GLU A 316 20.21 19.83 1.72
CA GLU A 316 20.00 21.12 1.06
C GLU A 316 20.26 21.01 -0.45
N ASN A 317 21.12 20.08 -0.89
CA ASN A 317 21.43 19.80 -2.30
C ASN A 317 21.49 18.29 -2.63
N LYS A 318 20.86 17.89 -3.75
CA LYS A 318 20.70 16.47 -4.19
C LYS A 318 21.98 15.65 -4.52
N PRO A 319 23.14 16.21 -4.90
CA PRO A 319 24.28 15.38 -5.34
C PRO A 319 25.10 14.70 -4.23
N GLU A 320 25.01 15.13 -2.97
CA GLU A 320 26.02 14.82 -1.93
C GLU A 320 25.70 13.60 -1.04
N ILE A 321 24.82 12.71 -1.50
CA ILE A 321 24.31 11.57 -0.71
C ILE A 321 25.41 10.63 -0.18
N ILE A 322 26.56 10.58 -0.87
CA ILE A 322 27.60 9.55 -0.64
C ILE A 322 28.43 9.82 0.63
N GLN A 323 28.53 11.07 1.10
CA GLN A 323 29.46 11.44 2.19
C GLN A 323 28.76 11.81 3.52
N CYS A 324 27.44 11.67 3.61
CA CYS A 324 26.71 12.05 4.81
C CYS A 324 26.95 11.04 5.96
N PRO A 325 27.42 11.46 7.16
CA PRO A 325 27.59 10.58 8.32
C PRO A 325 26.31 9.82 8.70
N VAL A 326 25.14 10.43 8.44
CA VAL A 326 23.81 9.84 8.65
C VAL A 326 23.61 8.53 7.85
N MET A 327 24.35 8.37 6.74
CA MET A 327 24.31 7.13 5.96
C MET A 327 24.79 5.93 6.77
N GLY A 328 25.76 6.12 7.70
CA GLY A 328 26.27 5.04 8.54
C GLY A 328 25.17 4.37 9.34
N GLY A 329 24.46 5.14 10.17
CA GLY A 329 23.40 4.59 11.00
C GLY A 329 22.20 4.06 10.20
N LEU A 330 21.86 4.68 9.06
CA LEU A 330 20.81 4.14 8.19
C LEU A 330 21.23 2.78 7.61
N MET A 331 22.51 2.64 7.23
CA MET A 331 23.05 1.39 6.72
C MET A 331 23.10 0.29 7.78
N ASP A 332 23.26 0.63 9.05
CA ASP A 332 23.24 -0.37 10.12
C ASP A 332 21.85 -1.01 10.25
N ILE A 333 20.79 -0.23 10.05
CA ILE A 333 19.41 -0.75 9.98
C ILE A 333 19.22 -1.60 8.72
N VAL A 334 19.73 -1.15 7.58
CA VAL A 334 19.66 -1.89 6.31
C VAL A 334 20.35 -3.26 6.43
N LYS A 335 21.52 -3.31 7.10
CA LYS A 335 22.27 -4.56 7.32
C LYS A 335 21.50 -5.58 8.16
N LYS A 336 20.57 -5.14 9.03
CA LYS A 336 19.66 -6.07 9.75
C LYS A 336 18.72 -6.85 8.80
N PHE A 337 18.51 -6.38 7.57
CA PHE A 337 17.67 -7.05 6.57
C PHE A 337 18.46 -7.71 5.45
N ASP A 338 19.56 -7.08 5.03
CA ASP A 338 20.44 -7.62 4.00
C ASP A 338 21.89 -7.21 4.30
N PRO A 339 22.66 -8.07 4.99
CA PRO A 339 24.05 -7.77 5.35
C PRO A 339 24.96 -7.51 4.14
N ASN A 340 24.57 -8.02 2.96
CA ASN A 340 25.34 -7.89 1.73
C ASN A 340 24.99 -6.62 0.94
N LEU A 341 24.02 -5.83 1.39
CA LEU A 341 23.59 -4.65 0.69
C LEU A 341 24.57 -3.51 0.93
N THR A 342 25.21 -3.03 -0.14
CA THR A 342 26.19 -1.94 -0.05
C THR A 342 25.55 -0.56 -0.09
N VAL A 343 26.28 0.47 0.35
CA VAL A 343 25.85 1.89 0.28
C VAL A 343 25.44 2.26 -1.16
N ASP A 344 26.26 1.90 -2.16
CA ASP A 344 25.96 2.18 -3.56
C ASP A 344 24.67 1.50 -4.05
N GLN A 345 24.44 0.26 -3.62
CA GLN A 345 23.21 -0.46 -3.95
C GLN A 345 21.99 0.19 -3.29
N PHE A 346 22.14 0.67 -2.06
CA PHE A 346 21.10 1.43 -1.37
C PHE A 346 20.78 2.72 -2.14
N ILE A 347 21.79 3.53 -2.46
CA ILE A 347 21.62 4.79 -3.20
C ILE A 347 20.98 4.55 -4.56
N ARG A 348 21.44 3.53 -5.31
CA ARG A 348 20.81 3.14 -6.60
C ARG A 348 19.35 2.75 -6.44
N ALA A 349 19.03 1.99 -5.38
CA ALA A 349 17.66 1.58 -5.09
C ALA A 349 16.78 2.77 -4.66
N PHE A 350 17.30 3.69 -3.86
CA PHE A 350 16.62 4.93 -3.47
C PHE A 350 16.36 5.83 -4.68
N ASN A 351 17.36 6.04 -5.53
CA ASN A 351 17.17 6.81 -6.77
C ASN A 351 16.11 6.16 -7.67
N LYS A 352 16.12 4.83 -7.80
CA LYS A 352 15.09 4.09 -8.54
C LYS A 352 13.71 4.22 -7.91
N LEU A 353 13.63 4.26 -6.58
CA LEU A 353 12.40 4.54 -5.85
C LEU A 353 11.92 5.94 -6.17
N SER A 354 12.79 6.95 -6.20
CA SER A 354 12.47 8.38 -6.41
C SER A 354 12.12 8.76 -7.86
N MET A 355 12.74 8.13 -8.87
CA MET A 355 12.57 8.52 -10.28
C MET A 355 11.24 8.10 -10.93
N LYS A 356 10.52 7.13 -10.38
CA LYS A 356 9.26 6.66 -10.97
C LYS A 356 8.06 7.51 -10.54
N GLY A 357 7.88 8.68 -11.16
CA GLY A 357 6.61 9.40 -11.08
C GLY A 357 5.43 8.56 -11.60
N PRO A 358 4.18 8.84 -11.18
CA PRO A 358 3.02 8.21 -11.78
C PRO A 358 3.02 8.54 -13.27
N LYS A 359 3.00 7.52 -14.13
CA LYS A 359 2.72 7.72 -15.56
C LYS A 359 1.23 8.01 -15.67
N PHE A 360 0.87 9.30 -15.62
CA PHE A 360 -0.49 9.76 -15.88
C PHE A 360 -0.82 9.66 -17.37
#